data_AF-A0A382XBD5-F1
#
_entry.id   AF-A0A382XBD5-F1
#
_cell.length_a   1.000
_cell.length_b   1.000
_cell.length_c   1.000
_cell.angle_alpha   90.00
_cell.angle_beta   90.00
_cell.angle_gamma   90.00
#
_symmetry.space_group_name_H-M   'P 1'
#
loop_
_entity.id
_entity.type
_entity.pdbx_description
1 polymer ?
#
loop_
_entity_poly.entity_id
_entity_poly.type
_entity_poly.pdbx_seq_one_letter_code
_entity_poly.pdbx_strand_id
1 'polypeptide(L)'
;MGDMRKDYVLEREVIVHPTTKKNTDTKKCPYCPGNESMTNPSLLSLVAKDGMLQRLQDSEDFFVDDWSVRVFESKEPTVSIST
;
A
#
# COMPACT_ATOMS: atom_id res chain seq x y z
N MET A 1 13.25 -11.56 27.19
CA MET A 1 14.45 -10.80 27.57
C MET A 1 14.74 -9.81 26.45
N GLY A 2 14.98 -8.54 26.75
CA GLY A 2 15.37 -7.55 25.73
C GLY A 2 16.85 -7.67 25.38
N ASP A 3 17.23 -7.26 24.18
CA ASP A 3 18.60 -7.28 23.64
C ASP A 3 18.93 -5.92 23.01
N MET A 4 20.22 -5.56 22.90
CA MET A 4 20.68 -4.31 22.27
C MET A 4 21.41 -4.63 20.97
N ARG A 5 21.08 -3.92 19.90
CA ARG A 5 21.67 -4.12 18.56
C ARG A 5 22.17 -2.81 17.98
N LYS A 6 23.29 -2.84 17.26
CA LYS A 6 23.80 -1.70 16.51
C LYS A 6 23.30 -1.74 15.06
N ASP A 7 22.68 -0.64 14.61
CA ASP A 7 22.34 -0.37 13.23
C ASP A 7 23.47 0.44 12.58
N TYR A 8 24.16 -0.16 11.61
CA TYR A 8 25.30 0.45 10.91
C TYR A 8 24.88 1.36 9.74
N VAL A 9 23.62 1.32 9.31
CA VAL A 9 23.13 2.21 8.25
C VAL A 9 22.75 3.56 8.85
N LEU A 10 22.12 3.54 10.02
CA LEU A 10 21.68 4.74 10.72
C LEU A 10 22.66 5.21 11.81
N GLU A 11 23.72 4.43 12.07
CA GLU A 11 24.70 4.63 13.14
C GLU A 11 24.04 4.86 14.51
N ARG A 12 23.14 3.94 14.89
CA ARG A 12 22.35 4.01 16.14
C ARG A 12 22.33 2.68 16.87
N GLU A 13 22.11 2.73 18.18
CA GLU A 13 21.84 1.55 19.01
C GLU A 13 20.33 1.40 19.23
N VAL A 14 19.83 0.17 19.14
CA VAL A 14 18.40 -0.16 19.18
C VAL A 14 18.15 -1.21 20.25
N ILE A 15 17.16 -0.97 21.10
CA ILE A 15 16.66 -1.94 22.07
C ILE A 15 15.60 -2.81 21.38
N VAL A 16 15.82 -4.13 21.36
CA VAL A 16 14.90 -5.12 20.78
C VAL A 16 14.19 -5.85 21.92
N HIS A 17 12.88 -5.69 22.00
CA HIS A 17 12.03 -6.46 22.89
C HIS A 17 10.91 -7.12 22.08
N PRO A 18 10.91 -8.46 21.93
CA PRO A 18 9.89 -9.15 21.13
C PRO A 18 8.53 -9.03 21.83
N THR A 19 7.65 -8.21 21.25
CA THR A 19 6.24 -8.13 21.64
C THR A 19 5.39 -8.80 20.58
N THR A 20 4.58 -9.78 20.98
CA THR A 20 3.54 -10.35 20.11
C THR A 20 2.39 -9.37 20.03
N LYS A 21 2.42 -8.45 19.05
CA LYS A 21 1.23 -7.68 18.69
C LYS A 21 0.25 -8.64 18.02
N LYS A 22 -0.94 -8.80 18.61
CA LYS A 22 -2.06 -9.45 17.93
C LYS A 22 -2.53 -8.50 16.83
N ASN A 23 -2.59 -9.02 15.61
CA ASN A 23 -3.17 -8.29 14.50
C ASN A 23 -4.67 -8.19 14.76
N THR A 24 -5.19 -6.97 14.91
CA THR A 24 -6.63 -6.75 14.98
C THR A 24 -7.13 -6.64 13.55
N ASP A 25 -7.71 -7.72 13.04
CA ASP A 25 -8.32 -7.72 11.71
C ASP A 25 -9.44 -6.67 11.65
N THR A 26 -9.16 -5.58 10.96
CA THR A 26 -10.18 -4.59 10.60
C THR A 26 -11.06 -5.19 9.50
N LYS A 27 -12.36 -5.34 9.76
CA LYS A 27 -13.33 -5.97 8.84
C LYS A 27 -13.53 -5.23 7.50
N LYS A 28 -13.02 -4.02 7.33
CA LYS A 28 -13.09 -3.25 6.08
C LYS A 28 -11.66 -3.02 5.57
N CYS A 29 -11.39 -3.52 4.37
CA CYS A 29 -10.12 -3.41 3.67
C CYS A 29 -10.33 -2.61 2.38
N PRO A 30 -10.12 -1.28 2.38
CA PRO A 30 -10.26 -0.45 1.17
C PRO A 30 -9.31 -0.86 0.03
N TYR A 31 -8.21 -1.55 0.34
CA TYR A 31 -7.18 -1.91 -0.64
C TYR A 31 -7.30 -3.34 -1.16
N CYS A 32 -8.34 -4.06 -0.75
CA CYS A 32 -8.61 -5.40 -1.25
C CYS A 32 -9.32 -5.32 -2.62
N PRO A 33 -9.08 -6.28 -3.53
CA PRO A 33 -9.79 -6.34 -4.81
C PRO A 33 -11.31 -6.32 -4.63
N GLY A 34 -12.03 -5.59 -5.47
CA GLY A 34 -13.48 -5.38 -5.41
C GLY A 34 -13.93 -4.19 -4.55
N ASN A 35 -13.00 -3.50 -3.86
CA ASN A 35 -13.28 -2.30 -3.08
C ASN A 35 -12.68 -1.04 -3.71
N GLU A 36 -12.45 -1.02 -5.02
CA GLU A 36 -11.78 0.07 -5.74
C GLU A 36 -12.52 1.42 -5.55
N SER A 37 -13.84 1.38 -5.44
CA SER A 37 -14.71 2.53 -5.13
C SER A 37 -14.47 3.15 -3.75
N MET A 38 -13.77 2.45 -2.86
CA MET A 38 -13.37 2.96 -1.55
C MET A 38 -12.00 3.68 -1.59
N THR A 39 -11.34 3.74 -2.75
CA THR A 39 -10.06 4.43 -2.96
C THR A 39 -10.22 5.58 -3.95
N ASN A 40 -9.21 6.44 -4.06
CA ASN A 40 -9.16 7.38 -5.18
C ASN A 40 -8.93 6.60 -6.50
N PRO A 41 -9.32 7.15 -7.67
CA PRO A 41 -9.04 6.54 -8.95
C PRO A 41 -7.54 6.24 -9.12
N SER A 42 -7.24 5.05 -9.63
CA SER A 42 -5.88 4.61 -9.92
C SER A 42 -5.31 5.39 -11.08
N LEU A 43 -4.16 6.04 -10.84
CA LEU A 43 -3.30 6.62 -11.88
C LEU A 43 -2.60 5.52 -12.70
N LEU A 44 -2.37 4.36 -12.08
CA LEU A 44 -1.68 3.24 -12.70
C LEU A 44 -2.16 1.91 -12.10
N SER A 45 -2.76 1.08 -12.93
CA SER A 45 -3.12 -0.31 -12.62
C SER A 45 -2.30 -1.24 -13.51
N LEU A 46 -1.59 -2.20 -12.91
CA LEU A 46 -0.86 -3.23 -13.65
C LEU A 46 -1.67 -4.53 -13.64
N VAL A 47 -2.06 -5.02 -14.83
CA VAL A 47 -2.81 -6.27 -15.00
C VAL A 47 -1.91 -7.32 -15.64
N ALA A 48 -1.76 -8.48 -14.99
CA ALA A 48 -1.00 -9.59 -15.55
C ALA A 48 -1.90 -10.44 -16.44
N LYS A 49 -1.61 -10.49 -17.74
CA LYS A 49 -2.35 -11.29 -18.72
C LYS A 49 -1.37 -11.98 -19.67
N ASP A 50 -1.52 -13.30 -19.80
CA ASP A 50 -0.72 -14.13 -20.71
C ASP A 50 0.80 -13.96 -20.52
N GLY A 51 1.26 -13.81 -19.28
CA GLY A 51 2.67 -13.63 -18.94
C GLY A 51 3.22 -12.23 -19.21
N MET A 52 2.36 -11.27 -19.58
CA MET A 52 2.72 -9.86 -19.80
C MET A 52 2.00 -8.95 -18.80
N LEU A 53 2.63 -7.82 -18.46
CA LEU A 53 2.02 -6.78 -17.62
C LEU A 53 1.47 -5.66 -18.50
N GLN A 54 0.16 -5.45 -18.44
CA GLN A 54 -0.53 -4.36 -19.11
C GLN A 54 -0.67 -3.18 -18.15
N ARG A 55 -0.33 -1.98 -18.65
CA ARG A 55 -0.48 -0.72 -17.93
C ARG A 55 -1.83 -0.09 -18.30
N LEU A 56 -2.73 -0.04 -17.33
CA LEU A 56 -4.06 0.56 -17.43
C LEU A 56 -4.20 1.70 -16.41
N GLN A 57 -5.29 2.45 -16.52
CA GLN A 57 -5.64 3.55 -15.62
C GLN A 57 -7.15 3.51 -15.39
N ASP A 58 -7.59 3.91 -14.20
CA ASP A 58 -9.02 4.05 -13.94
C ASP A 58 -9.58 5.32 -14.64
N SER A 59 -10.89 5.32 -14.83
CA SER A 59 -11.65 6.49 -15.30
C SER A 59 -12.75 6.81 -14.30
N GLU A 60 -13.45 7.94 -14.50
CA GLU A 60 -14.51 8.40 -13.58
C GLU A 60 -15.61 7.36 -13.36
N ASP A 61 -15.94 6.58 -14.40
CA ASP A 61 -17.02 5.59 -14.37
C ASP A 61 -16.53 4.13 -14.32
N PHE A 62 -15.23 3.88 -14.38
CA PHE A 62 -14.67 2.53 -14.50
C PHE A 62 -13.39 2.32 -13.69
N PHE A 63 -13.40 1.28 -12.87
CA PHE A 63 -12.22 0.78 -12.16
C PHE A 63 -11.67 -0.45 -12.89
N VAL A 64 -10.36 -0.46 -13.11
CA VAL A 64 -9.66 -1.63 -13.65
C VAL A 64 -9.76 -2.78 -12.64
N ASP A 65 -10.23 -3.94 -13.09
CA ASP A 65 -10.30 -5.19 -12.36
C ASP A 65 -9.08 -6.09 -12.64
N ASP A 66 -8.97 -7.22 -11.93
CA ASP A 66 -7.90 -8.24 -12.07
C ASP A 66 -6.46 -7.67 -12.05
N TRP A 67 -6.29 -6.55 -11.36
CA TRP A 67 -5.01 -5.90 -11.18
C TRP A 67 -4.11 -6.67 -10.21
N SER A 68 -2.82 -6.68 -10.52
CA SER A 68 -1.78 -7.18 -9.62
C SER A 68 -1.29 -6.09 -8.66
N VAL A 69 -1.20 -4.84 -9.14
CA VAL A 69 -0.84 -3.65 -8.36
C VAL A 69 -1.63 -2.44 -8.85
N ARG A 70 -2.05 -1.56 -7.93
CA ARG A 70 -2.64 -0.24 -8.21
C ARG A 70 -1.86 0.87 -7.52
N VAL A 71 -1.80 2.03 -8.18
CA VAL A 71 -1.21 3.27 -7.66
C VAL A 71 -2.25 4.36 -7.76
N PHE A 72 -2.65 4.90 -6.61
CA PHE A 72 -3.62 5.99 -6.48
C PHE A 72 -3.14 6.97 -5.41
N GLU A 73 -3.68 8.18 -5.42
CA GLU A 73 -3.35 9.20 -4.42
C GLU A 73 -3.86 8.81 -3.03
N SER A 74 -3.08 9.10 -1.99
CA SER A 74 -3.54 8.93 -0.61
C SER A 74 -4.76 9.81 -0.34
N LYS A 75 -5.75 9.28 0.39
CA LYS A 75 -6.90 10.08 0.88
C LYS A 75 -6.49 11.16 1.87
N GLU A 76 -5.45 10.88 2.64
CA GLU A 76 -4.85 11.78 3.61
C GLU A 76 -3.37 11.96 3.24
N PRO A 77 -3.06 12.77 2.22
CA PRO A 77 -1.69 13.01 1.82
C PRO A 77 -0.98 13.85 2.90
N THR A 78 0.24 13.46 3.28
CA THR A 78 1.04 14.20 4.28
C THR A 78 1.54 15.55 3.73
N VAL A 79 1.68 15.66 2.41
CA VAL A 79 2.14 16.86 1.71
C VAL A 79 1.19 17.18 0.56
N SER A 80 1.03 18.47 0.25
CA SER A 80 0.26 18.92 -0.91
C SER A 80 1.20 19.33 -2.05
N ILE A 81 0.71 19.15 -3.28
CA ILE A 81 1.36 19.67 -4.50
C ILE A 81 0.89 21.10 -4.83
N SER A 82 -0.17 21.58 -4.18
CA SER A 82 -0.62 22.98 -4.31
C SER A 82 0.39 23.89 -3.61
N THR A 83 1.07 24.73 -4.39
CA THR A 83 2.02 25.74 -3.90
C THR A 83 1.29 27.01 -3.47
#